data_AF-R4KU41-F1
#
_entry.id   AF-R4KU41-F1
#
_cell.length_a   1.000
_cell.length_b   1.000
_cell.length_c   1.000
_cell.angle_alpha   90.00
_cell.angle_beta   90.00
_cell.angle_gamma   90.00
#
_symmetry.space_group_name_H-M   'P 1'
#
loop_
_entity.id
_entity.type
_entity.pdbx_description
1 polymer ?
#
loop_
_entity_poly.entity_id
_entity_poly.type
_entity_poly.pdbx_seq_one_letter_code
_entity_poly.pdbx_strand_id
1 'polypeptide(L)'
;MFRDNKVLTSKTVDEGNYLLFAPKNASVTFQGDVERQRRLYFAQLYDVYLQGEASVYVNSTLLCCSRPPIGSLRFILPQSSSDYVVDGINYPIYARSTFSIVAVGQFRSNQLFARTNKGDNLSVKALDNDVYTVEAPTENGCYTVSLNDGEAERILDEVRFCIVDTFEVCFDEPYYLENSDGGTLSLQINGEEIEVSLTNSSLKAKVAFGDGEIFVQIPRIKLSLDGQPLPKSAVWRGLLSPSSKLRVNCTDTLNVSLSFGGNTLLKADAPGGFEYAIGNAVQAVDGTSDNQSVDLFIAGNKHHLFDIAFKPCLISTPLFNLNSGVLTWLNPQCFIGDSATKLKISFRPKHGAPIIIFVEQGERVLSINFPELSEQYEYEVFAITDTTFGESEVCISKNTIIFGNRSEVIFRGETLRVSRVIEEGNFVDIKPFFIEDIAFIGKENLGYTDLCGEYPHYTGKLFFLTRNGKRHFTDLNPVDIYLVNESACRLHITFDQGEGLFIDKSVEYTPELFKHRDPPPKLARFFTFPDYFEYKIQ
;
A
#
# COMPACT_ATOMS: atom_id res chain seq x y z
N MET A 1 -13.30 -29.65 -17.66
CA MET A 1 -14.16 -29.05 -18.71
C MET A 1 -14.37 -27.59 -18.35
N PHE A 2 -14.71 -26.71 -19.30
CA PHE A 2 -14.92 -25.30 -19.06
C PHE A 2 -16.26 -24.82 -19.63
N ARG A 3 -16.93 -23.88 -18.96
CA ARG A 3 -18.06 -23.09 -19.48
C ARG A 3 -17.82 -21.64 -19.10
N ASP A 4 -18.01 -20.71 -20.04
CA ASP A 4 -17.79 -19.28 -19.82
C ASP A 4 -16.42 -18.97 -19.15
N ASN A 5 -15.37 -19.67 -19.60
CA ASN A 5 -13.99 -19.60 -19.10
C ASN A 5 -13.77 -20.03 -17.63
N LYS A 6 -14.76 -20.67 -16.98
CA LYS A 6 -14.63 -21.26 -15.64
C LYS A 6 -14.43 -22.77 -15.73
N VAL A 7 -13.53 -23.31 -14.90
CA VAL A 7 -13.34 -24.77 -14.77
C VAL A 7 -14.56 -25.35 -14.07
N LEU A 8 -15.16 -26.36 -14.69
CA LEU A 8 -16.24 -27.14 -14.10
C LEU A 8 -15.65 -28.38 -13.43
N THR A 9 -15.92 -28.48 -12.13
CA THR A 9 -15.61 -29.65 -11.29
C THR A 9 -16.85 -30.51 -11.03
N SER A 10 -18.05 -29.98 -11.29
CA SER A 10 -19.29 -30.72 -11.17
C SER A 10 -19.40 -31.79 -12.26
N LYS A 11 -19.79 -33.01 -11.86
CA LYS A 11 -20.11 -34.11 -12.78
C LYS A 11 -21.47 -33.95 -13.44
N THR A 12 -22.27 -32.97 -13.02
CA THR A 12 -23.54 -32.61 -13.65
C THR A 12 -23.50 -31.13 -14.01
N VAL A 13 -23.81 -30.80 -15.26
CA VAL A 13 -23.73 -29.45 -15.81
C VAL A 13 -25.06 -29.14 -16.48
N ASP A 14 -25.43 -27.87 -16.69
CA ASP A 14 -26.67 -27.62 -17.43
C ASP A 14 -26.48 -27.91 -18.93
N GLU A 15 -27.57 -27.86 -19.68
CA GLU A 15 -27.46 -27.81 -21.14
C GLU A 15 -26.72 -26.53 -21.56
N GLY A 16 -25.88 -26.63 -22.59
CA GLY A 16 -25.12 -25.48 -23.06
C GLY A 16 -23.80 -25.80 -23.76
N ASN A 17 -23.06 -24.74 -24.06
CA ASN A 17 -21.76 -24.80 -24.73
C ASN A 17 -20.63 -24.92 -23.71
N TYR A 18 -19.72 -25.86 -23.97
CA TYR A 18 -18.59 -26.21 -23.13
C TYR A 18 -17.32 -26.31 -23.96
N LEU A 19 -16.19 -26.01 -23.33
CA LEU A 19 -14.87 -26.28 -23.89
C LEU A 19 -14.24 -27.45 -23.12
N LEU A 20 -13.90 -28.52 -23.80
CA LEU A 20 -13.22 -29.68 -23.23
C LEU A 20 -11.76 -29.70 -23.69
N PHE A 21 -10.84 -29.72 -22.72
CA PHE A 21 -9.42 -29.92 -22.96
C PHE A 21 -8.99 -31.25 -22.34
N ALA A 22 -8.33 -32.10 -23.13
CA ALA A 22 -7.78 -33.37 -22.69
C ALA A 22 -6.35 -33.60 -23.24
N PRO A 23 -5.48 -34.30 -22.49
CA PRO A 23 -4.16 -34.72 -22.98
C PRO A 23 -4.24 -35.54 -24.27
N LYS A 24 -3.21 -35.50 -25.13
CA LYS A 24 -3.19 -36.17 -26.44
C LYS A 24 -3.38 -37.70 -26.37
N ASN A 25 -3.01 -38.28 -25.24
CA ASN A 25 -3.05 -39.70 -24.91
C ASN A 25 -4.29 -40.13 -24.12
N ALA A 26 -5.20 -39.20 -23.78
CA ALA A 26 -6.46 -39.53 -23.12
C ALA A 26 -7.52 -40.04 -24.12
N SER A 27 -8.26 -41.09 -23.78
CA SER A 27 -9.40 -41.57 -24.59
C SER A 27 -10.64 -40.76 -24.25
N VAL A 28 -11.08 -39.85 -25.12
CA VAL A 28 -12.29 -39.06 -24.91
C VAL A 28 -13.47 -39.70 -25.63
N THR A 29 -14.53 -40.02 -24.90
CA THR A 29 -15.76 -40.63 -25.43
C THR A 29 -16.95 -39.76 -25.09
N PHE A 30 -17.91 -39.65 -26.01
CA PHE A 30 -19.15 -38.90 -25.78
C PHE A 30 -20.32 -39.83 -26.01
N GLN A 31 -21.36 -39.74 -25.19
CA GLN A 31 -22.57 -40.55 -25.29
C GLN A 31 -23.81 -39.64 -25.19
N GLY A 32 -24.84 -39.97 -25.97
CA GLY A 32 -26.10 -39.22 -26.00
C GLY A 32 -26.04 -37.96 -26.87
N ASP A 33 -26.86 -36.97 -26.53
CA ASP A 33 -27.13 -35.78 -27.34
C ASP A 33 -26.00 -34.72 -27.22
N VAL A 34 -24.85 -35.04 -27.83
CA VAL A 34 -23.64 -34.20 -27.81
C VAL A 34 -23.30 -33.71 -29.21
N GLU A 35 -23.35 -32.40 -29.44
CA GLU A 35 -22.68 -31.80 -30.61
C GLU A 35 -21.24 -31.46 -30.26
N ARG A 36 -20.31 -31.69 -31.19
CA ARG A 36 -18.88 -31.46 -30.93
C ARG A 36 -18.10 -30.99 -32.15
N GLN A 37 -17.19 -30.04 -31.94
CA GLN A 37 -16.23 -29.58 -32.92
C GLN A 37 -14.81 -29.66 -32.33
N ARG A 38 -13.95 -30.46 -32.95
CA ARG A 38 -12.54 -30.56 -32.54
C ARG A 38 -11.76 -29.37 -33.08
N ARG A 39 -11.06 -28.64 -32.21
CA ARG A 39 -10.12 -27.59 -32.63
C ARG A 39 -8.75 -28.20 -32.98
N LEU A 40 -8.10 -27.66 -34.02
CA LEU A 40 -6.75 -28.05 -34.44
C LEU A 40 -5.70 -27.45 -33.51
N TYR A 41 -5.31 -28.17 -32.45
CA TYR A 41 -4.26 -27.79 -31.50
C TYR A 41 -3.40 -29.00 -31.09
N PHE A 42 -2.28 -28.76 -30.39
CA PHE A 42 -1.35 -29.79 -29.89
C PHE A 42 -1.94 -30.73 -28.81
N ALA A 43 -3.16 -30.45 -28.35
CA ALA A 43 -3.93 -31.24 -27.39
C ALA A 43 -5.31 -31.63 -27.97
N GLN A 44 -6.07 -32.46 -27.27
CA GLN A 44 -7.45 -32.74 -27.65
C GLN A 44 -8.36 -31.65 -27.09
N LEU A 45 -8.69 -30.67 -27.93
CA LEU A 45 -9.57 -29.55 -27.59
C LEU A 45 -10.89 -29.67 -28.37
N TYR A 46 -12.02 -29.65 -27.67
CA TYR A 46 -13.36 -29.74 -28.25
C TYR A 46 -14.24 -28.59 -27.79
N ASP A 47 -14.92 -27.94 -28.71
CA ASP A 47 -16.17 -27.23 -28.41
C ASP A 47 -17.28 -28.29 -28.35
N VAL A 48 -17.99 -28.35 -27.25
CA VAL A 48 -18.97 -29.39 -26.94
C VAL A 48 -20.28 -28.71 -26.55
N TYR A 49 -21.35 -28.96 -27.29
CA TYR A 49 -22.69 -28.55 -26.87
C TYR A 49 -23.39 -29.78 -26.29
N LEU A 50 -23.74 -29.70 -25.01
CA LEU A 50 -24.47 -30.74 -24.29
C LEU A 50 -25.95 -30.37 -24.23
N GLN A 51 -26.81 -31.26 -24.72
CA GLN A 51 -28.26 -31.11 -24.66
C GLN A 51 -28.88 -32.42 -24.19
N GLY A 52 -30.05 -32.40 -23.53
CA GLY A 52 -30.76 -33.62 -23.18
C GLY A 52 -29.93 -34.59 -22.32
N GLU A 53 -30.03 -35.90 -22.61
CA GLU A 53 -29.21 -36.94 -21.98
C GLU A 53 -27.83 -37.00 -22.65
N ALA A 54 -26.91 -36.12 -22.28
CA ALA A 54 -25.56 -36.10 -22.83
C ALA A 54 -24.51 -36.36 -21.75
N SER A 55 -23.46 -37.13 -22.08
CA SER A 55 -22.37 -37.46 -21.16
C SER A 55 -21.00 -37.51 -21.86
N VAL A 56 -19.98 -37.11 -21.12
CA VAL A 56 -18.58 -37.02 -21.59
C VAL A 56 -17.71 -37.88 -20.69
N TYR A 57 -16.91 -38.76 -21.29
CA TYR A 57 -15.99 -39.67 -20.61
C TYR A 57 -14.55 -39.38 -21.04
N VAL A 58 -13.62 -39.52 -20.10
CA VAL A 58 -12.18 -39.45 -20.34
C VAL A 58 -11.52 -40.67 -19.70
N ASN A 59 -10.81 -41.48 -20.48
CA ASN A 59 -10.24 -42.77 -20.06
C ASN A 59 -11.29 -43.68 -19.38
N SER A 60 -12.47 -43.77 -19.99
CA SER A 60 -13.62 -44.53 -19.46
C SER A 60 -14.21 -44.03 -18.13
N THR A 61 -13.72 -42.90 -17.60
CA THR A 61 -14.27 -42.25 -16.40
C THR A 61 -15.23 -41.13 -16.81
N LEU A 62 -16.43 -41.07 -16.22
CA LEU A 62 -17.36 -39.98 -16.50
C LEU A 62 -16.77 -38.66 -16.01
N LEU A 63 -16.63 -37.70 -16.93
CA LEU A 63 -16.24 -36.34 -16.63
C LEU A 63 -17.46 -35.49 -16.23
N CYS A 64 -18.53 -35.53 -17.01
CA CYS A 64 -19.74 -34.74 -16.78
C CYS A 64 -20.97 -35.22 -17.60
N CYS A 65 -22.18 -34.83 -17.20
CA CYS A 65 -23.42 -35.00 -17.97
C CYS A 65 -24.38 -33.78 -17.87
N SER A 66 -25.20 -33.51 -18.90
CA SER A 66 -26.17 -32.38 -18.91
C SER A 66 -27.49 -32.71 -18.20
N ARG A 67 -28.02 -33.90 -18.49
CA ARG A 67 -29.00 -34.57 -17.65
C ARG A 67 -28.39 -35.92 -17.31
N PRO A 68 -28.46 -36.37 -16.05
CA PRO A 68 -27.99 -37.69 -15.72
C PRO A 68 -28.76 -38.70 -16.59
N PRO A 69 -28.11 -39.46 -17.50
CA PRO A 69 -28.80 -40.52 -18.23
C PRO A 69 -29.53 -41.43 -17.25
N ILE A 70 -30.65 -42.02 -17.69
CA ILE A 70 -31.41 -42.97 -16.87
C ILE A 70 -30.46 -44.05 -16.34
N GLY A 71 -30.37 -44.17 -15.01
CA GLY A 71 -29.40 -45.04 -14.33
C GLY A 71 -28.10 -44.35 -13.91
N SER A 72 -28.05 -43.02 -13.81
CA SER A 72 -26.89 -42.26 -13.31
C SER A 72 -27.24 -41.38 -12.12
N LEU A 73 -27.22 -41.99 -10.94
CA LEU A 73 -27.25 -41.26 -9.68
C LEU A 73 -25.88 -40.65 -9.40
N ARG A 74 -25.86 -39.44 -8.83
CA ARG A 74 -24.64 -38.74 -8.43
C ARG A 74 -24.75 -38.19 -7.03
N PHE A 75 -23.72 -38.37 -6.23
CA PHE A 75 -23.64 -37.77 -4.92
C PHE A 75 -23.43 -36.25 -5.00
N ILE A 76 -24.06 -35.54 -4.09
CA ILE A 76 -23.87 -34.12 -3.81
C ILE A 76 -23.53 -34.01 -2.33
N LEU A 77 -22.33 -33.50 -2.03
CA LEU A 77 -21.90 -33.21 -0.66
C LEU A 77 -22.01 -31.70 -0.39
N PRO A 78 -22.19 -31.30 0.88
CA PRO A 78 -22.05 -29.90 1.28
C PRO A 78 -20.67 -29.35 0.88
N GLN A 79 -20.59 -28.05 0.57
CA GLN A 79 -19.30 -27.42 0.28
C GLN A 79 -18.43 -27.43 1.54
N SER A 80 -17.21 -27.98 1.44
CA SER A 80 -16.25 -27.96 2.55
C SER A 80 -15.36 -26.72 2.48
N SER A 81 -15.03 -26.16 3.64
CA SER A 81 -14.01 -25.12 3.82
C SER A 81 -12.62 -25.69 4.10
N SER A 82 -12.49 -27.01 4.31
CA SER A 82 -11.26 -27.67 4.74
C SER A 82 -11.15 -29.12 4.28
N ASP A 83 -9.92 -29.60 4.21
CA ASP A 83 -9.55 -30.89 3.65
C ASP A 83 -8.66 -31.64 4.64
N TYR A 84 -9.02 -32.87 5.00
CA TYR A 84 -8.16 -33.77 5.77
C TYR A 84 -7.41 -34.71 4.85
N VAL A 85 -6.08 -34.69 4.92
CA VAL A 85 -5.19 -35.50 4.09
C VAL A 85 -4.51 -36.54 4.96
N VAL A 86 -4.73 -37.81 4.62
CA VAL A 86 -4.09 -38.97 5.27
C VAL A 86 -3.66 -39.95 4.18
N ASP A 87 -2.45 -40.50 4.30
CA ASP A 87 -1.86 -41.41 3.30
C ASP A 87 -1.88 -40.87 1.85
N GLY A 88 -1.78 -39.54 1.69
CA GLY A 88 -1.82 -38.86 0.40
C GLY A 88 -3.20 -38.76 -0.26
N ILE A 89 -4.26 -39.16 0.44
CA ILE A 89 -5.66 -39.07 -0.02
C ILE A 89 -6.33 -37.86 0.66
N ASN A 90 -7.00 -37.02 -0.13
CA ASN A 90 -7.73 -35.86 0.37
C ASN A 90 -9.20 -36.20 0.63
N TYR A 91 -9.67 -35.90 1.84
CA TYR A 91 -11.05 -36.05 2.30
C TYR A 91 -11.59 -34.69 2.77
N PRO A 92 -12.63 -34.14 2.13
CA PRO A 92 -13.37 -33.02 2.70
C PRO A 92 -13.87 -33.38 4.11
N ILE A 93 -13.61 -32.54 5.10
CA ILE A 93 -13.94 -32.80 6.51
C ILE A 93 -15.20 -32.04 6.95
N TYR A 94 -16.08 -32.71 7.69
CA TYR A 94 -17.35 -32.15 8.14
C TYR A 94 -17.66 -32.48 9.60
N ALA A 95 -18.36 -31.56 10.28
CA ALA A 95 -19.02 -31.85 11.55
C ALA A 95 -20.25 -32.74 11.32
N ARG A 96 -20.44 -33.74 12.19
CA ARG A 96 -21.54 -34.70 12.12
C ARG A 96 -22.91 -34.03 12.18
N SER A 97 -23.05 -32.98 12.98
CA SER A 97 -24.31 -32.24 13.16
C SER A 97 -24.80 -31.54 11.89
N THR A 98 -23.91 -31.19 10.97
CA THR A 98 -24.22 -30.45 9.74
C THR A 98 -24.04 -31.27 8.46
N PHE A 99 -23.57 -32.51 8.57
CA PHE A 99 -23.25 -33.34 7.41
C PHE A 99 -24.45 -34.14 6.92
N SER A 100 -24.66 -34.13 5.60
CA SER A 100 -25.68 -34.93 4.94
C SER A 100 -25.17 -35.44 3.60
N ILE A 101 -25.54 -36.67 3.23
CA ILE A 101 -25.23 -37.26 1.93
C ILE A 101 -26.51 -37.27 1.10
N VAL A 102 -26.49 -36.59 -0.04
CA VAL A 102 -27.59 -36.56 -1.00
C VAL A 102 -27.11 -37.17 -2.31
N ALA A 103 -27.97 -37.90 -3.00
CA ALA A 103 -27.76 -38.31 -4.37
C ALA A 103 -28.91 -37.83 -5.25
N VAL A 104 -28.59 -37.36 -6.45
CA VAL A 104 -29.56 -36.83 -7.43
C VAL A 104 -29.40 -37.54 -8.77
N GLY A 105 -30.51 -37.88 -9.40
CA GLY A 105 -30.56 -38.52 -10.72
C GLY A 105 -31.67 -39.56 -10.85
N GLN A 106 -31.98 -39.95 -12.09
CA GLN A 106 -33.04 -40.92 -12.36
C GLN A 106 -32.52 -42.37 -12.24
N PHE A 107 -33.24 -43.22 -11.52
CA PHE A 107 -32.91 -44.62 -11.36
C PHE A 107 -34.16 -45.50 -11.49
N ARG A 108 -34.09 -46.54 -12.33
CA ARG A 108 -35.24 -47.41 -12.67
C ARG A 108 -35.27 -48.75 -11.92
N SER A 109 -34.17 -49.15 -11.29
CA SER A 109 -34.10 -50.40 -10.51
C SER A 109 -34.63 -50.17 -9.08
N ASN A 110 -35.22 -51.21 -8.49
CA ASN A 110 -35.80 -51.15 -7.14
C ASN A 110 -34.78 -51.49 -6.04
N GLN A 111 -33.55 -51.85 -6.39
CA GLN A 111 -32.51 -52.23 -5.42
C GLN A 111 -31.35 -51.24 -5.45
N LEU A 112 -31.57 -50.05 -4.92
CA LEU A 112 -30.50 -49.07 -4.68
C LEU A 112 -29.96 -49.23 -3.26
N PHE A 113 -28.64 -49.35 -3.10
CA PHE A 113 -28.01 -49.36 -1.78
C PHE A 113 -26.68 -48.62 -1.80
N ALA A 114 -26.28 -48.10 -0.65
CA ALA A 114 -24.98 -47.47 -0.47
C ALA A 114 -24.11 -48.33 0.42
N ARG A 115 -22.80 -48.37 0.15
CA ARG A 115 -21.86 -49.17 0.92
C ARG A 115 -20.59 -48.38 1.24
N THR A 116 -20.04 -48.55 2.42
CA THR A 116 -18.73 -47.99 2.78
C THR A 116 -17.60 -48.89 2.30
N ASN A 117 -16.40 -48.34 2.16
CA ASN A 117 -15.16 -49.11 1.96
C ASN A 117 -14.83 -50.09 3.10
N LYS A 118 -15.45 -49.91 4.28
CA LYS A 118 -15.35 -50.84 5.42
C LYS A 118 -16.35 -52.01 5.32
N GLY A 119 -17.28 -51.94 4.37
CA GLY A 119 -18.24 -53.01 4.07
C GLY A 119 -19.63 -52.78 4.64
N ASP A 120 -19.88 -51.68 5.35
CA ASP A 120 -21.17 -51.36 5.98
C ASP A 120 -22.20 -50.96 4.93
N ASN A 121 -23.43 -51.45 5.08
CA ASN A 121 -24.55 -51.05 4.22
C ASN A 121 -25.25 -49.83 4.84
N LEU A 122 -25.32 -48.74 4.08
CA LEU A 122 -25.99 -47.51 4.46
C LEU A 122 -27.40 -47.48 3.86
N SER A 123 -28.38 -47.03 4.64
CA SER A 123 -29.75 -46.92 4.15
C SER A 123 -29.88 -45.80 3.12
N VAL A 124 -30.62 -46.07 2.05
CA VAL A 124 -30.93 -45.11 0.99
C VAL A 124 -32.44 -44.89 0.96
N LYS A 125 -32.87 -43.63 1.11
CA LYS A 125 -34.29 -43.27 1.13
C LYS A 125 -34.59 -42.29 0.01
N ALA A 126 -35.58 -42.60 -0.82
CA ALA A 126 -36.11 -41.65 -1.78
C ALA A 126 -36.89 -40.56 -1.03
N LEU A 127 -36.56 -39.29 -1.30
CA LEU A 127 -37.26 -38.12 -0.75
C LEU A 127 -38.32 -37.60 -1.72
N ASP A 128 -37.97 -37.55 -3.01
CA ASP A 128 -38.80 -37.09 -4.12
C ASP A 128 -38.37 -37.83 -5.40
N ASN A 129 -39.04 -37.59 -6.52
CA ASN A 129 -38.60 -38.08 -7.82
C ASN A 129 -37.15 -37.63 -8.07
N ASP A 130 -36.26 -38.59 -8.28
CA ASP A 130 -34.84 -38.39 -8.62
C ASP A 130 -33.95 -37.81 -7.50
N VAL A 131 -34.41 -37.76 -6.23
CA VAL A 131 -33.59 -37.32 -5.08
C VAL A 131 -33.61 -38.36 -3.96
N TYR A 132 -32.41 -38.75 -3.52
CA TYR A 132 -32.20 -39.79 -2.51
C TYR A 132 -31.32 -39.26 -1.38
N THR A 133 -31.70 -39.55 -0.14
CA THR A 133 -30.81 -39.37 1.01
C THR A 133 -30.10 -40.67 1.33
N VAL A 134 -28.82 -40.57 1.64
CA VAL A 134 -28.01 -41.68 2.13
C VAL A 134 -27.66 -41.39 3.58
N GLU A 135 -27.90 -42.38 4.43
CA GLU A 135 -27.52 -42.30 5.84
C GLU A 135 -26.00 -42.15 5.97
N ALA A 136 -25.57 -41.24 6.83
CA ALA A 136 -24.15 -41.09 7.12
C ALA A 136 -23.64 -42.27 7.97
N PRO A 137 -22.38 -42.69 7.82
CA PRO A 137 -21.77 -43.69 8.71
C PRO A 137 -21.93 -43.33 10.19
N THR A 138 -22.24 -44.30 11.03
CA THR A 138 -22.50 -44.09 12.47
C THR A 138 -21.24 -43.65 13.24
N GLU A 139 -20.08 -44.18 12.86
CA GLU A 139 -18.80 -43.84 13.48
C GLU A 139 -18.10 -42.68 12.77
N ASN A 140 -17.30 -41.91 13.49
CA ASN A 140 -16.43 -40.88 12.91
C ASN A 140 -15.27 -41.51 12.14
N GLY A 141 -14.69 -40.74 11.21
CA GLY A 141 -13.54 -41.14 10.42
C GLY A 141 -13.70 -40.87 8.92
N CYS A 142 -12.70 -41.33 8.16
CA CYS A 142 -12.64 -41.20 6.71
C CYS A 142 -13.39 -42.36 6.04
N TYR A 143 -14.29 -42.02 5.12
CA TYR A 143 -15.10 -42.97 4.39
C TYR A 143 -15.00 -42.74 2.90
N THR A 144 -15.03 -43.85 2.17
CA THR A 144 -15.40 -43.87 0.76
C THR A 144 -16.75 -44.56 0.69
N VAL A 145 -17.78 -43.84 0.20
CA VAL A 145 -19.13 -44.36 0.05
C VAL A 145 -19.41 -44.56 -1.44
N SER A 146 -19.76 -45.79 -1.81
CA SER A 146 -20.23 -46.12 -3.15
C SER A 146 -21.75 -46.30 -3.17
N LEU A 147 -22.37 -45.77 -4.21
CA LEU A 147 -23.79 -45.98 -4.51
C LEU A 147 -23.89 -47.09 -5.55
N ASN A 148 -24.68 -48.13 -5.29
CA ASN A 148 -24.67 -49.36 -6.06
C ASN A 148 -26.07 -49.76 -6.53
N ASP A 149 -26.13 -50.35 -7.73
CA ASP A 149 -27.29 -51.07 -8.26
C ASP A 149 -27.21 -52.54 -7.86
N GLY A 150 -28.18 -53.01 -7.07
CA GLY A 150 -28.25 -54.38 -6.54
C GLY A 150 -28.60 -55.45 -7.56
N GLU A 151 -29.21 -55.11 -8.69
CA GLU A 151 -29.46 -56.11 -9.73
C GLU A 151 -28.22 -56.41 -10.57
N ALA A 152 -27.38 -55.39 -10.82
CA ALA A 152 -26.22 -55.48 -11.71
C ALA A 152 -24.86 -55.51 -10.97
N GLU A 153 -24.87 -55.42 -9.63
CA GLU A 153 -23.69 -55.20 -8.77
C GLU A 153 -22.77 -54.07 -9.30
N ARG A 154 -23.37 -53.02 -9.87
CA ARG A 154 -22.64 -51.93 -10.52
C ARG A 154 -22.54 -50.72 -9.60
N ILE A 155 -21.33 -50.19 -9.43
CA ILE A 155 -21.10 -48.89 -8.79
C ILE A 155 -21.60 -47.78 -9.72
N LEU A 156 -22.52 -46.95 -9.23
CA LEU A 156 -23.12 -45.81 -9.93
C LEU A 156 -22.30 -44.53 -9.71
N ASP A 157 -21.87 -44.29 -8.47
CA ASP A 157 -21.00 -43.18 -8.09
C ASP A 157 -20.25 -43.50 -6.79
N GLU A 158 -19.19 -42.74 -6.53
CA GLU A 158 -18.36 -42.84 -5.32
C GLU A 158 -18.02 -41.43 -4.82
N VAL A 159 -18.10 -41.24 -3.51
CA VAL A 159 -17.61 -40.04 -2.81
C VAL A 159 -16.76 -40.37 -1.62
N ARG A 160 -15.92 -39.41 -1.23
CA ARG A 160 -15.01 -39.51 -0.09
C ARG A 160 -15.19 -38.30 0.80
N PHE A 161 -15.18 -38.53 2.10
CA PHE A 161 -15.29 -37.47 3.11
C PHE A 161 -14.78 -37.98 4.47
N CYS A 162 -14.53 -37.07 5.40
CA CYS A 162 -14.23 -37.35 6.79
C CYS A 162 -15.31 -36.72 7.68
N ILE A 163 -15.82 -37.48 8.67
CA ILE A 163 -16.79 -36.99 9.65
C ILE A 163 -16.15 -36.98 11.03
N VAL A 164 -16.31 -35.88 11.76
CA VAL A 164 -15.94 -35.70 13.18
C VAL A 164 -17.13 -35.17 13.98
N ASP A 165 -17.09 -35.22 15.32
CA ASP A 165 -18.23 -34.81 16.16
C ASP A 165 -18.50 -33.31 16.05
N THR A 166 -17.44 -32.51 16.21
CA THR A 166 -17.46 -31.05 16.05
C THR A 166 -16.31 -30.62 15.15
N PHE A 167 -16.57 -29.67 14.26
CA PHE A 167 -15.57 -29.07 13.39
C PHE A 167 -15.91 -27.61 13.13
N GLU A 168 -15.05 -26.71 13.58
CA GLU A 168 -15.18 -25.27 13.32
C GLU A 168 -13.83 -24.68 12.97
N VAL A 169 -13.86 -23.71 12.05
CA VAL A 169 -12.68 -23.00 11.54
C VAL A 169 -12.94 -21.51 11.73
N CYS A 170 -12.12 -20.86 12.54
CA CYS A 170 -12.23 -19.43 12.81
C CYS A 170 -10.90 -18.72 12.51
N PHE A 171 -11.01 -17.51 11.98
CA PHE A 171 -9.89 -16.60 11.77
C PHE A 171 -10.08 -15.40 12.70
N ASP A 172 -8.99 -14.85 13.24
CA ASP A 172 -9.04 -13.63 14.05
C ASP A 172 -9.49 -12.40 13.23
N GLU A 173 -9.14 -12.39 11.94
CA GLU A 173 -9.60 -11.39 10.97
C GLU A 173 -10.44 -12.02 9.85
N PRO A 174 -11.42 -11.29 9.28
CA PRO A 174 -12.26 -11.79 8.20
C PRO A 174 -11.50 -12.02 6.88
N TYR A 175 -10.35 -11.37 6.71
CA TYR A 175 -9.44 -11.53 5.56
C TYR A 175 -8.04 -10.98 5.91
N TYR A 176 -7.05 -11.37 5.11
CA TYR A 176 -5.67 -10.87 5.26
C TYR A 176 -5.15 -10.33 3.93
N LEU A 177 -4.51 -9.16 3.94
CA LEU A 177 -3.81 -8.65 2.76
C LEU A 177 -2.46 -9.38 2.60
N GLU A 178 -1.96 -9.52 1.36
CA GLU A 178 -0.72 -10.27 1.05
C GLU A 178 0.53 -9.79 1.83
N ASN A 179 0.49 -8.59 2.41
CA ASN A 179 1.59 -8.00 3.20
C ASN A 179 1.20 -7.65 4.65
N SER A 180 0.06 -8.13 5.18
CA SER A 180 -0.29 -7.89 6.58
C SER A 180 0.57 -8.74 7.51
N ASP A 181 0.94 -8.17 8.66
CA ASP A 181 1.70 -8.87 9.69
C ASP A 181 0.84 -9.94 10.35
N GLY A 182 1.12 -11.21 10.04
CA GLY A 182 0.55 -12.36 10.76
C GLY A 182 -0.98 -12.49 10.70
N GLY A 183 -1.50 -13.29 11.62
CA GLY A 183 -2.89 -13.68 11.76
C GLY A 183 -2.99 -14.98 12.56
N THR A 184 -4.18 -15.32 13.03
CA THR A 184 -4.40 -16.52 13.85
C THR A 184 -5.58 -17.31 13.29
N LEU A 185 -5.34 -18.60 13.09
CA LEU A 185 -6.35 -19.59 12.78
C LEU A 185 -6.60 -20.41 14.04
N SER A 186 -7.84 -20.49 14.49
CA SER A 186 -8.28 -21.47 15.48
C SER A 186 -9.15 -22.55 14.83
N LEU A 187 -8.82 -23.80 15.12
CA LEU A 187 -9.56 -24.98 14.69
C LEU A 187 -10.11 -25.66 15.95
N GLN A 188 -11.42 -25.85 15.99
CA GLN A 188 -12.07 -26.65 17.03
C GLN A 188 -12.52 -27.98 16.48
N ILE A 189 -11.94 -29.08 17.00
CA ILE A 189 -12.18 -30.44 16.53
C ILE A 189 -12.42 -31.36 17.72
N ASN A 190 -13.59 -31.99 17.77
CA ASN A 190 -14.01 -32.87 18.88
C ASN A 190 -13.81 -32.25 20.29
N GLY A 191 -13.98 -30.93 20.42
CA GLY A 191 -13.77 -30.19 21.67
C GLY A 191 -12.33 -29.80 22.00
N GLU A 192 -11.36 -30.18 21.16
CA GLU A 192 -9.99 -29.67 21.24
C GLU A 192 -9.85 -28.41 20.39
N GLU A 193 -9.14 -27.41 20.91
CA GLU A 193 -8.83 -26.16 20.21
C GLU A 193 -7.35 -26.15 19.82
N ILE A 194 -7.08 -25.94 18.54
CA ILE A 194 -5.73 -25.84 17.98
C ILE A 194 -5.58 -24.46 17.38
N GLU A 195 -4.67 -23.67 17.93
CA GLU A 195 -4.30 -22.37 17.38
C GLU A 195 -3.04 -22.48 16.51
N VAL A 196 -3.08 -21.84 15.35
CA VAL A 196 -1.97 -21.80 14.39
C VAL A 196 -1.74 -20.36 13.97
N SER A 197 -0.52 -19.87 14.22
CA SER A 197 -0.07 -18.59 13.71
C SER A 197 0.12 -18.66 12.19
N LEU A 198 -0.50 -17.73 11.49
CA LEU A 198 -0.43 -17.61 10.04
C LEU A 198 0.84 -16.84 9.64
N THR A 199 1.58 -17.40 8.69
CA THR A 199 2.75 -16.72 8.11
C THR A 199 2.35 -15.90 6.88
N ASN A 200 3.09 -14.83 6.60
CA ASN A 200 2.72 -13.80 5.61
C ASN A 200 2.53 -14.34 4.17
N SER A 201 3.08 -15.51 3.82
CA SER A 201 3.07 -16.04 2.44
C SER A 201 2.19 -17.26 2.20
N SER A 202 1.67 -17.92 3.26
CA SER A 202 0.89 -19.15 3.09
C SER A 202 -0.55 -18.85 2.67
N LEU A 203 -0.99 -19.44 1.54
CA LEU A 203 -2.40 -19.43 1.10
C LEU A 203 -3.24 -20.50 1.80
N LYS A 204 -2.59 -21.53 2.33
CA LYS A 204 -3.22 -22.62 3.09
C LYS A 204 -2.49 -22.79 4.41
N ALA A 205 -3.24 -22.95 5.49
CA ALA A 205 -2.71 -23.41 6.76
C ALA A 205 -2.72 -24.93 6.77
N LYS A 206 -1.68 -25.52 7.38
CA LYS A 206 -1.54 -26.96 7.54
C LYS A 206 -1.47 -27.26 9.03
N VAL A 207 -2.36 -28.12 9.51
CA VAL A 207 -2.49 -28.45 10.92
C VAL A 207 -2.41 -29.96 11.08
N ALA A 208 -1.46 -30.44 11.87
CA ALA A 208 -1.34 -31.86 12.17
C ALA A 208 -2.52 -32.31 13.04
N PHE A 209 -3.16 -33.42 12.67
CA PHE A 209 -4.30 -33.97 13.40
C PHE A 209 -4.36 -35.49 13.22
N GLY A 210 -4.27 -36.25 14.32
CA GLY A 210 -4.18 -37.72 14.27
C GLY A 210 -3.00 -38.19 13.42
N ASP A 211 -3.26 -39.10 12.48
CA ASP A 211 -2.27 -39.66 11.54
C ASP A 211 -2.13 -38.83 10.24
N GLY A 212 -2.81 -37.69 10.14
CA GLY A 212 -2.88 -36.88 8.92
C GLY A 212 -2.78 -35.38 9.19
N GLU A 213 -3.22 -34.61 8.20
CA GLU A 213 -3.05 -33.16 8.16
C GLU A 213 -4.32 -32.48 7.64
N ILE A 214 -4.77 -31.44 8.33
CA ILE A 214 -5.89 -30.61 7.90
C ILE A 214 -5.34 -29.41 7.14
N PHE A 215 -5.84 -29.21 5.93
CA PHE A 215 -5.56 -28.07 5.07
C PHE A 215 -6.74 -27.12 5.10
N VAL A 216 -6.50 -25.91 5.60
CA VAL A 216 -7.48 -24.83 5.64
C VAL A 216 -7.09 -23.75 4.64
N GLN A 217 -8.02 -23.34 3.78
CA GLN A 217 -7.79 -22.22 2.87
C GLN A 217 -7.85 -20.90 3.66
N ILE A 218 -6.77 -20.12 3.65
CA ILE A 218 -6.72 -18.83 4.33
C ILE A 218 -7.38 -17.77 3.44
N PRO A 219 -8.26 -16.89 3.97
CA PRO A 219 -8.92 -15.82 3.21
C PRO A 219 -7.94 -14.66 2.90
N ARG A 220 -6.89 -14.95 2.13
CA ARG A 220 -5.91 -13.94 1.70
C ARG A 220 -6.38 -13.23 0.43
N ILE A 221 -6.24 -11.91 0.44
CA ILE A 221 -6.48 -11.06 -0.72
C ILE A 221 -5.13 -10.71 -1.35
N LYS A 222 -4.97 -11.10 -2.61
CA LYS A 222 -3.79 -10.82 -3.43
C LYS A 222 -4.14 -9.83 -4.53
N LEU A 223 -3.34 -8.78 -4.63
CA LEU A 223 -3.58 -7.67 -5.56
C LEU A 223 -2.46 -7.63 -6.60
N SER A 224 -2.83 -7.49 -7.87
CA SER A 224 -1.87 -7.30 -8.94
C SER A 224 -2.36 -6.29 -9.98
N LEU A 225 -1.42 -5.59 -10.60
CA LEU A 225 -1.63 -4.69 -11.72
C LEU A 225 -0.90 -5.30 -12.92
N ASP A 226 -1.64 -5.65 -13.97
CA ASP A 226 -1.11 -6.33 -15.16
C ASP A 226 -0.27 -7.60 -14.84
N GLY A 227 -0.70 -8.32 -13.80
CA GLY A 227 -0.05 -9.53 -13.31
C GLY A 227 1.18 -9.30 -12.42
N GLN A 228 1.62 -8.05 -12.25
CA GLN A 228 2.72 -7.67 -11.36
C GLN A 228 2.21 -7.24 -9.98
N PRO A 229 3.02 -7.31 -8.91
CA PRO A 229 2.67 -6.73 -7.62
C PRO A 229 2.31 -5.26 -7.75
N LEU A 230 1.42 -4.78 -6.88
CA LEU A 230 1.05 -3.37 -6.85
C LEU A 230 2.29 -2.47 -6.64
N PRO A 231 2.31 -1.29 -7.27
CA PRO A 231 3.35 -0.30 -7.03
C PRO A 231 3.34 0.13 -5.56
N LYS A 232 4.53 0.39 -4.99
CA LYS A 232 4.69 0.85 -3.60
C LYS A 232 4.50 2.37 -3.44
N SER A 233 4.42 3.09 -4.55
CA SER A 233 4.38 4.55 -4.61
C SER A 233 3.48 4.99 -5.77
N ALA A 234 3.36 6.30 -5.95
CA ALA A 234 2.65 6.87 -7.10
C ALA A 234 3.21 6.34 -8.43
N VAL A 235 2.33 6.17 -9.42
CA VAL A 235 2.65 5.70 -10.77
C VAL A 235 2.30 6.77 -11.80
N TRP A 236 3.18 6.96 -12.78
CA TRP A 236 2.90 7.84 -13.91
C TRP A 236 1.78 7.27 -14.79
N ARG A 237 0.76 8.06 -15.11
CA ARG A 237 -0.37 7.61 -15.96
C ARG A 237 0.07 6.99 -17.29
N GLY A 238 1.17 7.47 -17.88
CA GLY A 238 1.67 7.00 -19.18
C GLY A 238 2.24 5.58 -19.14
N LEU A 239 2.54 5.04 -17.95
CA LEU A 239 2.94 3.64 -17.78
C LEU A 239 1.74 2.69 -17.78
N LEU A 240 0.52 3.21 -17.67
CA LEU A 240 -0.71 2.42 -17.66
C LEU A 240 -1.33 2.40 -19.05
N SER A 241 -1.31 1.23 -19.68
CA SER A 241 -1.97 1.03 -20.96
C SER A 241 -3.49 1.15 -20.80
N PRO A 242 -4.26 1.49 -21.86
CA PRO A 242 -5.73 1.44 -21.81
C PRO A 242 -6.26 0.05 -21.42
N SER A 243 -5.55 -1.00 -21.79
CA SER A 243 -5.84 -2.39 -21.44
C SER A 243 -5.44 -2.79 -20.02
N SER A 244 -4.82 -1.90 -19.25
CA SER A 244 -4.29 -2.26 -17.93
C SER A 244 -5.41 -2.66 -16.97
N LYS A 245 -5.18 -3.74 -16.23
CA LYS A 245 -6.15 -4.37 -15.33
C LYS A 245 -5.57 -4.53 -13.94
N LEU A 246 -6.38 -4.16 -12.94
CA LEU A 246 -6.12 -4.50 -11.55
C LEU A 246 -6.91 -5.76 -11.21
N ARG A 247 -6.22 -6.79 -10.71
CA ARG A 247 -6.82 -8.06 -10.29
C ARG A 247 -6.80 -8.17 -8.77
N VAL A 248 -7.94 -8.54 -8.22
CA VAL A 248 -8.16 -8.82 -6.80
C VAL A 248 -8.47 -10.30 -6.67
N ASN A 249 -7.47 -11.10 -6.31
CA ASN A 249 -7.66 -12.51 -6.02
C ASN A 249 -8.14 -12.66 -4.58
N CYS A 250 -9.33 -13.19 -4.38
CA CYS A 250 -9.97 -13.35 -3.09
C CYS A 250 -11.03 -14.46 -3.17
N THR A 251 -11.57 -14.87 -2.03
CA THR A 251 -12.69 -15.82 -2.00
C THR A 251 -13.98 -15.14 -2.44
N ASP A 252 -14.84 -15.88 -3.15
CA ASP A 252 -16.09 -15.36 -3.74
C ASP A 252 -17.08 -14.78 -2.70
N THR A 253 -16.86 -15.07 -1.41
CA THR A 253 -17.65 -14.58 -0.28
C THR A 253 -17.35 -13.14 0.12
N LEU A 254 -16.22 -12.56 -0.32
CA LEU A 254 -15.83 -11.21 0.06
C LEU A 254 -16.46 -10.17 -0.87
N ASN A 255 -17.17 -9.21 -0.29
CA ASN A 255 -17.65 -8.05 -1.03
C ASN A 255 -16.51 -7.04 -1.22
N VAL A 256 -15.96 -7.02 -2.43
CA VAL A 256 -14.91 -6.10 -2.88
C VAL A 256 -15.36 -5.21 -4.01
N SER A 257 -15.02 -3.94 -3.90
CA SER A 257 -15.12 -2.94 -4.97
C SER A 257 -13.84 -2.11 -5.04
N LEU A 258 -13.47 -1.69 -6.25
CA LEU A 258 -12.33 -0.83 -6.50
C LEU A 258 -12.85 0.56 -6.87
N SER A 259 -12.20 1.60 -6.38
CA SER A 259 -12.47 2.98 -6.80
C SER A 259 -11.22 3.65 -7.34
N PHE A 260 -11.45 4.59 -8.25
CA PHE A 260 -10.43 5.45 -8.81
C PHE A 260 -10.94 6.89 -8.84
N GLY A 261 -10.22 7.80 -8.18
CA GLY A 261 -10.64 9.21 -8.07
C GLY A 261 -12.00 9.39 -7.39
N GLY A 262 -12.38 8.48 -6.49
CA GLY A 262 -13.68 8.44 -5.84
C GLY A 262 -14.81 7.75 -6.64
N ASN A 263 -14.57 7.40 -7.91
CA ASN A 263 -15.54 6.68 -8.74
C ASN A 263 -15.34 5.18 -8.62
N THR A 264 -16.41 4.43 -8.38
CA THR A 264 -16.35 2.96 -8.34
C THR A 264 -16.16 2.41 -9.75
N LEU A 265 -15.18 1.53 -9.93
CA LEU A 265 -14.86 0.89 -11.19
C LEU A 265 -15.73 -0.35 -11.43
N LEU A 266 -16.03 -0.60 -12.71
CA LEU A 266 -16.75 -1.79 -13.13
C LEU A 266 -15.93 -3.04 -12.84
N LYS A 267 -16.62 -4.01 -12.24
CA LYS A 267 -16.10 -5.29 -11.78
C LYS A 267 -16.41 -6.37 -12.80
N ALA A 268 -15.41 -7.18 -13.18
CA ALA A 268 -15.58 -8.38 -13.98
C ALA A 268 -15.18 -9.61 -13.16
N ASP A 269 -15.97 -10.68 -13.24
CA ASP A 269 -15.64 -11.94 -12.59
C ASP A 269 -14.45 -12.61 -13.29
N ALA A 270 -13.49 -13.09 -12.49
CA ALA A 270 -12.33 -13.83 -12.98
C ALA A 270 -12.09 -15.08 -12.11
N PRO A 271 -11.41 -16.12 -12.61
CA PRO A 271 -11.11 -17.30 -11.79
C PRO A 271 -10.34 -16.90 -10.52
N GLY A 272 -10.92 -17.20 -9.35
CA GLY A 272 -10.31 -16.92 -8.04
C GLY A 272 -10.37 -15.45 -7.60
N GLY A 273 -11.28 -14.64 -8.16
CA GLY A 273 -11.50 -13.26 -7.73
C GLY A 273 -12.10 -12.37 -8.80
N PHE A 274 -11.59 -11.14 -8.91
CA PHE A 274 -12.19 -10.08 -9.73
C PHE A 274 -11.14 -9.30 -10.52
N GLU A 275 -11.52 -8.81 -11.70
CA GLU A 275 -10.71 -7.90 -12.51
C GLU A 275 -11.43 -6.55 -12.69
N TYR A 276 -10.65 -5.48 -12.66
CA TYR A 276 -11.10 -4.10 -12.86
C TYR A 276 -10.26 -3.45 -13.96
N ALA A 277 -10.94 -2.87 -14.97
CA ALA A 277 -10.30 -2.22 -16.11
C ALA A 277 -9.82 -0.80 -15.76
N ILE A 278 -8.76 -0.71 -14.96
CA ILE A 278 -8.22 0.57 -14.48
C ILE A 278 -7.62 1.43 -15.60
N GLY A 279 -7.04 0.82 -16.63
CA GLY A 279 -6.41 1.53 -17.75
C GLY A 279 -7.37 2.50 -18.44
N ASN A 280 -8.54 2.03 -18.85
CA ASN A 280 -9.56 2.88 -19.47
C ASN A 280 -10.04 4.02 -18.56
N ALA A 281 -10.18 3.75 -17.25
CA ALA A 281 -10.59 4.76 -16.29
C ALA A 281 -9.53 5.87 -16.15
N VAL A 282 -8.25 5.51 -16.14
CA VAL A 282 -7.13 6.47 -16.13
C VAL A 282 -7.12 7.32 -17.40
N GLN A 283 -7.38 6.72 -18.56
CA GLN A 283 -7.42 7.47 -19.83
C GLN A 283 -8.64 8.42 -19.93
N ALA A 284 -9.72 8.12 -19.22
CA ALA A 284 -10.94 8.93 -19.20
C ALA A 284 -10.85 10.16 -18.27
N VAL A 285 -9.80 10.28 -17.46
CA VAL A 285 -9.61 11.44 -16.59
C VAL A 285 -9.17 12.66 -17.41
N ASP A 286 -9.94 13.73 -17.28
CA ASP A 286 -9.59 15.03 -17.83
C ASP A 286 -8.34 15.60 -17.13
N GLY A 287 -7.40 16.13 -17.91
CA GLY A 287 -6.03 16.50 -17.49
C GLY A 287 -5.90 17.67 -16.49
N THR A 288 -6.93 17.99 -15.73
CA THR A 288 -6.91 19.04 -14.70
C THR A 288 -6.40 18.55 -13.35
N SER A 289 -6.68 17.29 -12.98
CA SER A 289 -6.22 16.72 -11.71
C SER A 289 -4.72 16.43 -11.74
N ASP A 290 -4.02 16.74 -10.64
CA ASP A 290 -2.59 16.43 -10.51
C ASP A 290 -2.38 14.93 -10.25
N ASN A 291 -3.09 14.37 -9.26
CA ASN A 291 -3.06 12.96 -8.88
C ASN A 291 -4.48 12.45 -8.58
N GLN A 292 -4.70 11.14 -8.71
CA GLN A 292 -5.91 10.46 -8.22
C GLN A 292 -5.57 9.16 -7.51
N SER A 293 -6.27 8.87 -6.42
CA SER A 293 -6.07 7.65 -5.63
C SER A 293 -6.76 6.45 -6.26
N VAL A 294 -6.11 5.30 -6.12
CA VAL A 294 -6.69 3.97 -6.35
C VAL A 294 -6.94 3.35 -4.98
N ASP A 295 -8.21 3.12 -4.66
CA ASP A 295 -8.62 2.64 -3.34
C ASP A 295 -9.46 1.38 -3.47
N LEU A 296 -9.18 0.38 -2.63
CA LEU A 296 -9.94 -0.86 -2.52
C LEU A 296 -10.90 -0.76 -1.33
N PHE A 297 -12.16 -1.13 -1.55
CA PHE A 297 -13.15 -1.26 -0.49
C PHE A 297 -13.43 -2.73 -0.24
N ILE A 298 -13.24 -3.17 1.00
CA ILE A 298 -13.55 -4.54 1.44
C ILE A 298 -14.57 -4.45 2.55
N ALA A 299 -15.78 -4.98 2.33
CA ALA A 299 -16.90 -4.87 3.27
C ALA A 299 -17.17 -3.43 3.75
N GLY A 300 -16.92 -2.44 2.89
CA GLY A 300 -17.10 -1.00 3.18
C GLY A 300 -15.87 -0.31 3.78
N ASN A 301 -14.84 -1.04 4.21
CA ASN A 301 -13.60 -0.45 4.72
C ASN A 301 -12.68 -0.03 3.57
N LYS A 302 -12.22 1.23 3.60
CA LYS A 302 -11.35 1.83 2.59
C LYS A 302 -9.88 1.46 2.86
N HIS A 303 -9.23 0.91 1.85
CA HIS A 303 -7.79 0.63 1.82
C HIS A 303 -7.15 1.38 0.66
N HIS A 304 -6.26 2.32 0.96
CA HIS A 304 -5.49 3.01 -0.06
C HIS A 304 -4.45 2.08 -0.68
N LEU A 305 -4.42 1.97 -2.00
CA LEU A 305 -3.47 1.12 -2.70
C LEU A 305 -2.26 1.92 -3.20
N PHE A 306 -2.50 2.91 -4.06
CA PHE A 306 -1.48 3.79 -4.62
C PHE A 306 -2.14 4.99 -5.32
N ASP A 307 -1.33 5.97 -5.72
CA ASP A 307 -1.77 7.13 -6.49
C ASP A 307 -1.34 7.03 -7.97
N ILE A 308 -2.12 7.64 -8.85
CA ILE A 308 -1.79 7.81 -10.26
C ILE A 308 -1.55 9.29 -10.52
N ALA A 309 -0.34 9.62 -10.96
CA ALA A 309 0.07 10.97 -11.30
C ALA A 309 -0.25 11.30 -12.76
N PHE A 310 -0.90 12.44 -12.95
CA PHE A 310 -1.33 12.96 -14.26
C PHE A 310 -0.46 14.11 -14.75
N LYS A 311 0.26 14.79 -13.84
CA LYS A 311 1.29 15.79 -14.16
C LYS A 311 2.64 15.35 -13.60
N PRO A 312 3.76 15.72 -14.26
CA PRO A 312 5.09 15.44 -13.74
C PRO A 312 5.25 16.01 -12.33
N CYS A 313 5.79 15.24 -11.40
CA CYS A 313 5.93 15.65 -10.01
C CYS A 313 7.10 14.94 -9.31
N LEU A 314 7.42 15.39 -8.10
CA LEU A 314 8.35 14.71 -7.20
C LEU A 314 7.59 14.17 -6.00
N ILE A 315 7.73 12.87 -5.69
CA ILE A 315 7.09 12.24 -4.51
C ILE A 315 7.72 12.68 -3.18
N SER A 316 8.89 13.31 -3.23
CA SER A 316 9.62 13.79 -2.07
C SER A 316 10.51 14.98 -2.46
N THR A 317 10.86 15.83 -1.49
CA THR A 317 11.79 16.94 -1.72
C THR A 317 13.15 16.42 -2.22
N PRO A 318 13.74 17.06 -3.26
CA PRO A 318 15.11 16.78 -3.67
C PRO A 318 16.11 16.91 -2.53
N LEU A 319 17.00 15.93 -2.41
CA LEU A 319 18.10 15.95 -1.48
C LEU A 319 19.41 16.08 -2.26
N PHE A 320 20.12 17.19 -2.06
CA PHE A 320 21.38 17.45 -2.74
C PHE A 320 22.56 17.35 -1.77
N ASN A 321 23.70 16.89 -2.29
CA ASN A 321 24.96 16.85 -1.57
C ASN A 321 26.07 17.44 -2.44
N LEU A 322 26.88 18.32 -1.88
CA LEU A 322 28.03 18.92 -2.56
C LEU A 322 29.31 18.46 -1.86
N ASN A 323 30.21 17.80 -2.59
CA ASN A 323 31.50 17.38 -2.07
C ASN A 323 32.60 17.63 -3.11
N SER A 324 33.61 18.44 -2.75
CA SER A 324 34.74 18.79 -3.61
C SER A 324 34.33 19.18 -5.04
N GLY A 325 33.36 20.09 -5.16
CA GLY A 325 32.83 20.57 -6.43
C GLY A 325 31.85 19.62 -7.14
N VAL A 326 31.68 18.39 -6.65
CA VAL A 326 30.75 17.42 -7.21
C VAL A 326 29.38 17.54 -6.53
N LEU A 327 28.40 18.05 -7.27
CA LEU A 327 27.01 18.14 -6.85
C LEU A 327 26.26 16.86 -7.21
N THR A 328 25.66 16.21 -6.21
CA THR A 328 24.93 14.95 -6.35
C THR A 328 23.50 15.09 -5.86
N TRP A 329 22.54 14.55 -6.63
CA TRP A 329 21.17 14.31 -6.20
C TRP A 329 21.07 12.92 -5.56
N LEU A 330 20.70 12.87 -4.29
CA LEU A 330 20.70 11.64 -3.48
C LEU A 330 19.47 10.76 -3.72
N ASN A 331 18.35 11.33 -4.17
CA ASN A 331 17.08 10.64 -4.40
C ASN A 331 16.47 10.90 -5.80
N PRO A 332 17.20 10.70 -6.91
CA PRO A 332 16.69 11.02 -8.25
C PRO A 332 15.47 10.19 -8.67
N GLN A 333 15.27 9.01 -8.05
CA GLN A 333 14.10 8.15 -8.26
C GLN A 333 12.78 8.75 -7.74
N CYS A 334 12.81 9.92 -7.08
CA CYS A 334 11.59 10.57 -6.61
C CYS A 334 10.78 11.24 -7.73
N PHE A 335 11.34 11.38 -8.93
CA PHE A 335 10.61 11.92 -10.07
C PHE A 335 9.59 10.91 -10.63
N ILE A 336 8.38 11.40 -10.87
CA ILE A 336 7.30 10.67 -11.54
C ILE A 336 6.90 11.48 -12.77
N GLY A 337 7.02 10.87 -13.95
CA GLY A 337 6.70 11.50 -15.22
C GLY A 337 6.99 10.59 -16.39
N ASP A 338 6.85 11.13 -17.60
CA ASP A 338 7.18 10.42 -18.84
C ASP A 338 8.68 10.13 -18.90
N SER A 339 9.10 8.92 -19.30
CA SER A 339 10.50 8.53 -19.40
C SER A 339 11.36 9.39 -20.34
N ALA A 340 10.75 10.11 -21.28
CA ALA A 340 11.45 11.04 -22.16
C ALA A 340 11.63 12.44 -21.56
N THR A 341 11.07 12.72 -20.38
CA THR A 341 11.17 14.03 -19.72
C THR A 341 12.60 14.29 -19.27
N LYS A 342 13.15 15.44 -19.65
CA LYS A 342 14.42 15.95 -19.11
C LYS A 342 14.15 16.83 -17.90
N LEU A 343 15.10 16.88 -16.98
CA LEU A 343 14.99 17.74 -15.80
C LEU A 343 15.95 18.91 -15.91
N LYS A 344 15.46 20.09 -15.59
CA LYS A 344 16.26 21.31 -15.46
C LYS A 344 16.23 21.78 -14.02
N ILE A 345 17.40 21.87 -13.41
CA ILE A 345 17.56 22.33 -12.04
C ILE A 345 18.27 23.68 -12.09
N SER A 346 17.61 24.72 -11.61
CA SER A 346 18.16 26.07 -11.51
C SER A 346 18.47 26.39 -10.06
N PHE A 347 19.73 26.67 -9.74
CA PHE A 347 20.17 27.18 -8.45
C PHE A 347 20.44 28.68 -8.55
N ARG A 348 19.57 29.51 -7.97
CA ARG A 348 19.70 30.97 -7.97
C ARG A 348 20.28 31.43 -6.63
N PRO A 349 21.53 31.93 -6.59
CA PRO A 349 22.07 32.58 -5.40
C PRO A 349 21.39 33.93 -5.18
N LYS A 350 21.47 34.48 -3.96
CA LYS A 350 20.95 35.82 -3.65
C LYS A 350 21.61 36.92 -4.48
N HIS A 351 22.89 36.74 -4.80
CA HIS A 351 23.66 37.63 -5.67
C HIS A 351 24.37 36.82 -6.76
N GLY A 352 24.29 37.28 -8.01
CA GLY A 352 24.94 36.64 -9.15
C GLY A 352 23.95 35.97 -10.12
N ALA A 353 24.50 35.24 -11.09
CA ALA A 353 23.72 34.54 -12.10
C ALA A 353 23.25 33.16 -11.60
N PRO A 354 22.05 32.68 -12.01
CA PRO A 354 21.60 31.34 -11.69
C PRO A 354 22.47 30.28 -12.40
N ILE A 355 22.72 29.18 -11.71
CA ILE A 355 23.40 28.01 -12.25
C ILE A 355 22.31 27.05 -12.73
N ILE A 356 22.31 26.77 -14.04
CA ILE A 356 21.31 25.92 -14.68
C ILE A 356 21.97 24.60 -15.08
N ILE A 357 21.38 23.49 -14.64
CA ILE A 357 21.84 22.14 -14.93
C ILE A 357 20.70 21.37 -15.59
N PHE A 358 21.00 20.68 -16.69
CA PHE A 358 20.09 19.75 -17.34
C PHE A 358 20.55 18.33 -17.04
N VAL A 359 19.63 17.47 -16.63
CA VAL A 359 19.91 16.07 -16.29
C VAL A 359 18.85 15.14 -16.84
N GLU A 360 19.29 13.93 -17.18
CA GLU A 360 18.40 12.84 -17.55
C GLU A 360 17.80 12.19 -16.28
N GLN A 361 16.71 11.45 -16.44
CA GLN A 361 16.06 10.79 -15.31
C GLN A 361 16.95 9.73 -14.67
N GLY A 362 17.00 9.74 -13.33
CA GLY A 362 17.79 8.80 -12.56
C GLY A 362 19.28 9.19 -12.42
N GLU A 363 19.75 10.23 -13.11
CA GLU A 363 21.12 10.71 -12.95
C GLU A 363 21.36 11.25 -11.54
N ARG A 364 22.46 10.78 -10.94
CA ARG A 364 22.85 11.18 -9.58
C ARG A 364 23.82 12.36 -9.58
N VAL A 365 24.79 12.38 -10.48
CA VAL A 365 25.79 13.45 -10.53
C VAL A 365 25.26 14.57 -11.40
N LEU A 366 24.97 15.72 -10.80
CA LEU A 366 24.42 16.89 -11.49
C LEU A 366 25.52 17.77 -12.10
N SER A 367 26.64 17.92 -11.39
CA SER A 367 27.79 18.69 -11.85
C SER A 367 29.05 18.20 -11.16
N ILE A 368 30.20 18.31 -11.85
CA ILE A 368 31.53 18.01 -11.29
C ILE A 368 32.34 19.27 -10.94
N ASN A 369 31.82 20.46 -11.28
CA ASN A 369 32.49 21.75 -11.09
C ASN A 369 31.50 22.78 -10.51
N PHE A 370 30.70 22.37 -9.53
CA PHE A 370 29.78 23.27 -8.82
C PHE A 370 30.57 24.16 -7.85
N PRO A 371 30.22 25.45 -7.68
CA PRO A 371 30.95 26.34 -6.77
C PRO A 371 30.99 25.82 -5.34
N GLU A 372 32.18 25.81 -4.73
CA GLU A 372 32.40 25.33 -3.37
C GLU A 372 32.21 26.43 -2.30
N LEU A 373 31.85 27.64 -2.71
CA LEU A 373 31.62 28.75 -1.80
C LEU A 373 30.37 28.50 -0.94
N SER A 374 30.44 28.82 0.35
CA SER A 374 29.27 28.82 1.22
C SER A 374 28.24 29.80 0.69
N GLU A 375 27.09 29.29 0.22
CA GLU A 375 26.01 30.10 -0.34
C GLU A 375 24.62 29.47 -0.12
N GLN A 376 23.61 30.33 -0.03
CA GLN A 376 22.19 29.95 -0.04
C GLN A 376 21.62 30.13 -1.44
N TYR A 377 21.02 29.07 -1.96
CA TYR A 377 20.37 29.04 -3.27
C TYR A 377 18.87 28.85 -3.11
N GLU A 378 18.09 29.68 -3.82
CA GLU A 378 16.74 29.27 -4.22
C GLU A 378 16.88 28.29 -5.38
N TYR A 379 16.39 27.07 -5.21
CA TYR A 379 16.38 26.11 -6.30
C TYR A 379 14.97 25.90 -6.86
N GLU A 380 14.90 25.74 -8.17
CA GLU A 380 13.70 25.40 -8.91
C GLU A 380 14.00 24.18 -9.79
N VAL A 381 13.16 23.15 -9.72
CA VAL A 381 13.23 21.96 -10.56
C VAL A 381 12.11 22.02 -11.58
N PHE A 382 12.46 21.91 -12.86
CA PHE A 382 11.54 21.93 -13.97
C PHE A 382 11.56 20.58 -14.70
N ALA A 383 10.38 20.09 -15.04
CA ALA A 383 10.19 19.03 -16.02
C ALA A 383 10.11 19.66 -17.41
N ILE A 384 10.96 19.19 -18.33
CA ILE A 384 11.00 19.61 -19.72
C ILE A 384 10.50 18.48 -20.58
N THR A 385 9.41 18.74 -21.29
CA THR A 385 8.81 17.79 -22.24
C THR A 385 8.77 18.40 -23.63
N ASP A 386 9.27 17.66 -24.61
CA ASP A 386 9.16 18.01 -26.01
C ASP A 386 7.70 17.77 -26.45
N THR A 387 7.03 18.85 -26.88
CA THR A 387 5.70 18.76 -27.47
C THR A 387 5.78 19.08 -28.97
N THR A 388 4.72 18.74 -29.70
CA THR A 388 4.59 19.14 -31.12
C THR A 388 4.59 20.66 -31.34
N PHE A 389 4.37 21.44 -30.27
CA PHE A 389 4.37 22.91 -30.31
C PHE A 389 5.67 23.53 -29.75
N GLY A 390 6.66 22.70 -29.42
CA GLY A 390 7.94 23.11 -28.82
C GLY A 390 8.14 22.54 -27.42
N GLU A 391 9.23 22.96 -26.78
CA GLU A 391 9.56 22.58 -25.41
C GLU A 391 8.56 23.21 -24.44
N SER A 392 7.97 22.38 -23.58
CA SER A 392 7.16 22.83 -22.45
C SER A 392 7.95 22.62 -21.16
N GLU A 393 8.09 23.68 -20.37
CA GLU A 393 8.69 23.62 -19.04
C GLU A 393 7.61 23.77 -17.96
N VAL A 394 7.58 22.85 -17.00
CA VAL A 394 6.70 22.90 -15.83
C VAL A 394 7.53 22.88 -14.56
N CYS A 395 7.38 23.87 -13.68
CA CYS A 395 8.02 23.87 -12.37
C CYS A 395 7.36 22.83 -11.47
N ILE A 396 8.14 21.84 -11.01
CA ILE A 396 7.66 20.71 -10.20
C ILE A 396 8.14 20.78 -8.75
N SER A 397 9.12 21.65 -8.44
CA SER A 397 9.58 21.88 -7.08
C SER A 397 10.29 23.22 -6.96
N LYS A 398 10.10 23.90 -5.83
CA LYS A 398 10.81 25.12 -5.47
C LYS A 398 11.10 25.12 -3.98
N ASN A 399 12.35 25.34 -3.60
CA ASN A 399 12.74 25.48 -2.19
C ASN A 399 14.08 26.22 -2.06
N THR A 400 14.60 26.32 -0.85
CA THR A 400 15.94 26.86 -0.57
C THR A 400 16.87 25.75 -0.11
N ILE A 401 18.16 25.89 -0.42
CA ILE A 401 19.21 25.00 0.06
C ILE A 401 20.47 25.81 0.34
N ILE A 402 21.24 25.37 1.33
CA ILE A 402 22.56 25.91 1.65
C ILE A 402 23.61 24.87 1.28
N PHE A 403 24.60 25.28 0.51
CA PHE A 403 25.82 24.52 0.29
C PHE A 403 26.97 25.19 1.05
N GLY A 404 27.84 24.40 1.67
CA GLY A 404 28.98 24.88 2.47
C GLY A 404 28.63 25.12 3.94
N ASN A 405 29.33 26.08 4.57
CA ASN A 405 29.17 26.38 5.99
C ASN A 405 27.88 27.16 6.24
N ARG A 406 26.89 26.50 6.86
CA ARG A 406 25.59 27.10 7.21
C ARG A 406 25.72 28.39 8.00
N SER A 407 26.69 28.47 8.90
CA SER A 407 26.90 29.65 9.74
C SER A 407 27.31 30.88 8.92
N GLU A 408 28.00 30.73 7.79
CA GLU A 408 28.46 31.87 6.96
C GLU A 408 27.37 32.53 6.12
N VAL A 409 26.21 31.89 5.98
CA VAL A 409 25.19 32.26 4.98
C VAL A 409 23.82 32.52 5.56
N ILE A 410 23.47 31.89 6.68
CA ILE A 410 22.09 31.89 7.20
C ILE A 410 21.52 33.29 7.48
N PHE A 411 22.37 34.27 7.78
CA PHE A 411 21.96 35.66 8.02
C PHE A 411 22.47 36.65 6.96
N ARG A 412 23.05 36.16 5.86
CA ARG A 412 23.70 37.02 4.84
C ARG A 412 22.66 37.89 4.13
N GLY A 413 22.75 39.20 4.38
CA GLY A 413 21.80 40.19 3.83
C GLY A 413 20.37 40.01 4.36
N GLU A 414 20.20 39.29 5.46
CA GLU A 414 18.92 39.15 6.15
C GLU A 414 18.74 40.27 7.17
N THR A 415 17.48 40.59 7.47
CA THR A 415 17.14 41.44 8.61
C THR A 415 16.46 40.61 9.67
N LEU A 416 17.03 40.55 10.87
CA LEU A 416 16.44 39.84 11.99
C LEU A 416 15.52 40.79 12.75
N ARG A 417 14.28 40.37 12.97
CA ARG A 417 13.34 41.05 13.86
C ARG A 417 13.30 40.31 15.19
N VAL A 418 13.58 41.01 16.28
CA VAL A 418 13.46 40.49 17.64
C VAL A 418 12.30 41.21 18.31
N SER A 419 11.31 40.46 18.79
CA SER A 419 10.13 41.02 19.47
C SER A 419 9.80 40.31 20.78
N ARG A 420 10.60 39.32 21.15
CA ARG A 420 10.40 38.52 22.36
C ARG A 420 11.74 38.07 22.91
N VAL A 421 11.80 37.95 24.23
CA VAL A 421 12.94 37.39 24.96
C VAL A 421 12.51 36.27 25.89
N ILE A 422 13.49 35.50 26.35
CA ILE A 422 13.32 34.51 27.41
C ILE A 422 14.03 35.05 28.65
N GLU A 423 13.31 35.13 29.77
CA GLU A 423 13.80 35.56 31.08
C GLU A 423 13.40 34.51 32.12
N GLU A 424 14.37 33.91 32.80
CA GLU A 424 14.16 32.86 33.80
C GLU A 424 13.27 31.71 33.26
N GLY A 425 13.45 31.38 31.98
CA GLY A 425 12.66 30.38 31.27
C GLY A 425 11.26 30.83 30.82
N ASN A 426 10.84 32.06 31.10
CA ASN A 426 9.54 32.60 30.68
C ASN A 426 9.65 33.49 29.45
N PHE A 427 8.63 33.44 28.59
CA PHE A 427 8.54 34.30 27.41
C PHE A 427 8.02 35.69 27.77
N VAL A 428 8.75 36.73 27.37
CA VAL A 428 8.40 38.13 27.59
C VAL A 428 8.40 38.88 26.27
N ASP A 429 7.25 39.42 25.88
CA ASP A 429 7.14 40.25 24.67
C ASP A 429 7.78 41.63 24.92
N ILE A 430 8.48 42.12 23.90
CA ILE A 430 9.20 43.38 23.95
C ILE A 430 8.86 44.26 22.76
N LYS A 431 9.15 45.56 22.86
CA LYS A 431 9.08 46.42 21.69
C LYS A 431 10.09 45.95 20.65
N PRO A 432 9.68 45.69 19.40
CA PRO A 432 10.56 45.08 18.43
C PRO A 432 11.74 45.97 18.05
N PHE A 433 12.90 45.33 17.92
CA PHE A 433 14.07 45.89 17.28
C PHE A 433 14.51 44.99 16.13
N PHE A 434 15.38 45.54 15.29
CA PHE A 434 15.83 44.90 14.07
C PHE A 434 17.35 44.89 14.02
N ILE A 435 17.92 43.89 13.36
CA ILE A 435 19.36 43.79 13.13
C ILE A 435 19.57 43.54 11.64
N GLU A 436 20.38 44.37 11.00
CA GLU A 436 20.78 44.22 9.59
C GLU A 436 22.31 44.24 9.45
N ASP A 437 22.81 44.14 8.21
CA ASP A 437 24.25 44.10 7.90
C ASP A 437 25.01 43.04 8.71
N ILE A 438 24.40 41.86 8.87
CA ILE A 438 24.94 40.79 9.71
C ILE A 438 26.09 40.09 9.00
N ALA A 439 27.26 40.09 9.63
CA ALA A 439 28.48 39.47 9.14
C ALA A 439 28.93 38.35 10.08
N PHE A 440 29.21 37.17 9.54
CA PHE A 440 29.77 36.05 10.30
C PHE A 440 31.26 36.30 10.60
N ILE A 441 31.64 36.11 11.86
CA ILE A 441 33.01 36.32 12.35
C ILE A 441 33.74 34.99 12.54
N GLY A 442 33.06 33.99 13.10
CA GLY A 442 33.67 32.69 13.41
C GLY A 442 32.86 31.91 14.42
N LYS A 443 33.53 31.04 15.17
CA LYS A 443 32.95 30.37 16.33
C LYS A 443 33.68 30.83 17.58
N GLU A 444 32.91 31.10 18.63
CA GLU A 444 33.46 31.55 19.91
C GLU A 444 32.89 30.70 21.05
N ASN A 445 33.72 30.41 22.04
CA ASN A 445 33.30 29.74 23.27
C ASN A 445 32.96 30.80 24.32
N LEU A 446 31.69 30.89 24.68
CA LEU A 446 31.19 31.97 25.54
C LEU A 446 31.57 31.85 27.01
N GLY A 447 32.08 30.70 27.49
CA GLY A 447 32.87 30.57 28.73
C GLY A 447 32.26 31.02 30.08
N TYR A 448 31.09 31.68 30.08
CA TYR A 448 30.42 32.23 31.26
C TYR A 448 29.05 31.54 31.48
N THR A 449 28.55 31.70 32.71
CA THR A 449 27.45 30.95 33.33
C THR A 449 26.24 30.79 32.40
N ASP A 450 25.85 29.53 32.19
CA ASP A 450 24.67 29.00 31.48
C ASP A 450 24.79 28.75 29.95
N LEU A 451 25.86 29.22 29.30
CA LEU A 451 26.13 28.97 27.87
C LEU A 451 27.49 28.28 27.66
N CYS A 452 27.56 26.96 27.89
CA CYS A 452 28.76 26.17 27.60
C CYS A 452 28.74 25.63 26.16
N GLY A 453 29.68 26.07 25.31
CA GLY A 453 29.85 25.54 23.96
C GLY A 453 30.47 26.52 22.99
N GLU A 454 30.87 26.04 21.81
CA GLU A 454 31.25 26.90 20.68
C GLU A 454 30.01 27.28 19.89
N TYR A 455 29.74 28.58 19.80
CA TYR A 455 28.58 29.12 19.07
C TYR A 455 29.02 29.91 17.84
N PRO A 456 28.26 29.84 16.72
CA PRO A 456 28.46 30.75 15.60
C PRO A 456 28.29 32.21 16.04
N HIS A 457 29.33 33.02 15.82
CA HIS A 457 29.43 34.42 16.20
C HIS A 457 29.31 35.32 14.98
N TYR A 458 28.50 36.36 15.10
CA TYR A 458 28.22 37.36 14.09
C TYR A 458 28.31 38.76 14.68
N THR A 459 28.55 39.75 13.83
CA THR A 459 28.36 41.17 14.15
C THR A 459 27.23 41.74 13.30
N GLY A 460 26.39 42.61 13.84
CA GLY A 460 25.31 43.27 13.07
C GLY A 460 25.04 44.70 13.51
N LYS A 461 24.17 45.39 12.78
CA LYS A 461 23.69 46.74 13.11
C LYS A 461 22.25 46.70 13.59
N LEU A 462 22.07 46.96 14.89
CA LEU A 462 20.79 47.11 15.55
C LEU A 462 20.15 48.47 15.25
N PHE A 463 18.86 48.45 14.92
CA PHE A 463 18.04 49.64 14.78
C PHE A 463 16.60 49.45 15.29
N PHE A 464 15.97 50.58 15.61
CA PHE A 464 14.55 50.66 15.95
C PHE A 464 13.76 51.41 14.88
N LEU A 465 12.47 51.10 14.78
CA LEU A 465 11.54 51.91 14.00
C LEU A 465 10.90 52.96 14.92
N THR A 466 11.08 54.23 14.56
CA THR A 466 10.37 55.36 15.19
C THR A 466 8.87 55.32 14.84
N ARG A 467 8.04 56.10 15.56
CA ARG A 467 6.59 56.18 15.28
C ARG A 467 6.25 56.55 13.82
N ASN A 468 7.16 57.24 13.14
CA ASN A 468 7.01 57.68 11.76
C ASN A 468 7.64 56.70 10.75
N GLY A 469 8.02 55.50 11.18
CA GLY A 469 8.65 54.47 10.33
C GLY A 469 10.12 54.73 9.96
N LYS A 470 10.73 55.82 10.46
CA LYS A 470 12.17 56.07 10.23
C LYS A 470 13.03 55.15 11.09
N ARG A 471 14.11 54.64 10.51
CA ARG A 471 15.13 53.83 11.19
C ARG A 471 15.97 54.71 12.13
N HIS A 472 16.18 54.23 13.35
CA HIS A 472 17.05 54.84 14.34
C HIS A 472 18.11 53.82 14.78
N PHE A 473 19.37 54.07 14.42
CA PHE A 473 20.51 53.24 14.80
C PHE A 473 21.08 53.72 16.13
N THR A 474 21.46 52.78 16.97
CA THR A 474 22.08 53.05 18.27
C THR A 474 23.58 53.27 18.14
N ASP A 475 24.17 53.93 19.12
CA ASP A 475 25.62 54.08 19.31
C ASP A 475 26.28 52.79 19.84
N LEU A 476 25.49 51.77 20.14
CA LEU A 476 25.91 50.43 20.56
C LEU A 476 26.29 49.52 19.39
N ASN A 477 26.22 50.04 18.15
CA ASN A 477 26.60 49.30 16.96
C ASN A 477 28.11 49.31 16.73
N PRO A 478 28.70 48.20 16.23
CA PRO A 478 28.06 46.92 15.94
C PRO A 478 27.77 46.10 17.22
N VAL A 479 26.76 45.23 17.14
CA VAL A 479 26.40 44.29 18.21
C VAL A 479 26.90 42.90 17.86
N ASP A 480 27.33 42.14 18.86
CA ASP A 480 27.71 40.75 18.73
C ASP A 480 26.49 39.85 18.90
N ILE A 481 26.40 38.81 18.09
CA ILE A 481 25.25 37.91 18.01
C ILE A 481 25.78 36.48 17.98
N TYR A 482 25.26 35.64 18.86
CA TYR A 482 25.60 34.24 18.95
C TYR A 482 24.35 33.40 18.67
N LEU A 483 24.44 32.52 17.66
CA LEU A 483 23.34 31.62 17.33
C LEU A 483 23.33 30.43 18.30
N VAL A 484 22.45 30.50 19.31
CA VAL A 484 22.37 29.48 20.35
C VAL A 484 21.57 28.27 19.90
N ASN A 485 20.41 28.50 19.27
CA ASN A 485 19.57 27.43 18.75
C ASN A 485 18.80 27.89 17.53
N GLU A 486 19.19 27.39 16.36
CA GLU A 486 18.56 27.74 15.10
C GLU A 486 17.11 27.26 14.99
N SER A 487 16.82 26.01 15.37
CA SER A 487 15.48 25.41 15.26
C SER A 487 14.45 26.09 16.16
N ALA A 488 14.90 26.63 17.29
CA ALA A 488 14.08 27.41 18.22
C ALA A 488 14.16 28.92 17.97
N CYS A 489 14.88 29.35 16.93
CA CYS A 489 15.14 30.75 16.60
C CYS A 489 15.68 31.58 17.78
N ARG A 490 16.70 31.08 18.47
CA ARG A 490 17.28 31.71 19.68
C ARG A 490 18.68 32.25 19.42
N LEU A 491 18.88 33.50 19.82
CA LEU A 491 20.16 34.19 19.82
C LEU A 491 20.55 34.59 21.24
N HIS A 492 21.84 34.77 21.45
CA HIS A 492 22.39 35.60 22.52
C HIS A 492 23.03 36.82 21.87
N ILE A 493 22.84 38.02 22.44
CA ILE A 493 23.33 39.27 21.85
C ILE A 493 24.14 40.02 22.91
N THR A 494 25.36 40.44 22.58
CA THR A 494 26.25 41.21 23.44
C THR A 494 26.68 42.52 22.78
N PHE A 495 27.16 43.47 23.59
CA PHE A 495 27.59 44.80 23.13
C PHE A 495 29.04 44.99 23.58
N ASP A 496 29.92 45.36 22.64
CA ASP A 496 31.34 45.52 22.94
C ASP A 496 31.53 46.54 24.09
N GLN A 497 32.26 46.14 25.14
CA GLN A 497 32.51 46.85 26.41
C GLN A 497 31.37 46.95 27.45
N GLY A 498 30.26 46.22 27.35
CA GLY A 498 29.20 46.30 28.38
C GLY A 498 28.24 45.12 28.41
N GLU A 499 28.04 44.58 29.62
CA GLU A 499 27.06 43.55 29.95
C GLU A 499 25.62 44.10 29.78
N GLY A 500 24.79 43.44 28.95
CA GLY A 500 23.31 43.48 28.97
C GLY A 500 22.55 44.35 27.96
N LEU A 501 21.60 43.76 27.22
CA LEU A 501 20.48 44.50 26.62
C LEU A 501 19.43 44.75 27.70
N PHE A 502 19.13 46.02 27.97
CA PHE A 502 18.03 46.38 28.87
C PHE A 502 16.72 46.53 28.10
N ILE A 503 15.67 45.91 28.63
CA ILE A 503 14.33 45.92 28.03
C ILE A 503 13.44 46.79 28.92
N ASP A 504 13.20 48.03 28.51
CA ASP A 504 12.26 48.90 29.22
C ASP A 504 10.83 48.36 29.06
N LYS A 505 10.26 47.89 30.19
CA LYS A 505 8.90 47.36 30.30
C LYS A 505 7.84 48.46 30.52
N SER A 506 8.22 49.73 30.61
CA SER A 506 7.29 50.84 30.82
C SER A 506 6.61 51.26 29.51
N VAL A 507 5.28 51.39 29.55
CA VAL A 507 4.43 51.63 28.36
C VAL A 507 4.54 53.07 27.84
N GLU A 508 5.16 53.98 28.60
CA GLU A 508 5.02 55.42 28.40
C GLU A 508 6.19 56.09 27.64
N TYR A 509 7.36 55.45 27.50
CA TYR A 509 8.54 56.06 26.88
C TYR A 509 9.07 55.28 25.65
N THR A 510 9.80 55.99 24.78
CA THR A 510 10.56 55.39 23.67
C THR A 510 11.59 54.42 24.26
N PRO A 511 11.69 53.18 23.77
CA PRO A 511 12.67 52.23 24.30
C PRO A 511 14.07 52.77 24.05
N GLU A 512 14.88 52.78 25.11
CA GLU A 512 16.28 53.17 25.06
C GLU A 512 17.13 51.97 25.46
N LEU A 513 18.13 51.65 24.63
CA LEU A 513 19.19 50.72 25.04
C LEU A 513 20.23 51.52 25.80
N PHE A 514 20.60 51.06 26.99
CA PHE A 514 21.59 51.72 27.83
C PHE A 514 22.91 50.95 27.81
N LYS A 515 24.03 51.68 27.70
CA LYS A 515 25.41 51.14 27.63
C LYS A 515 25.99 50.73 29.00
N HIS A 516 25.24 50.82 30.09
CA HIS A 516 25.81 50.78 31.44
C HIS A 516 25.74 49.39 32.08
N ARG A 517 26.86 48.93 32.65
CA ARG A 517 26.97 47.66 33.38
C ARG A 517 25.96 47.50 34.52
N ASP A 518 25.69 48.60 35.23
CA ASP A 518 24.70 48.65 36.29
C ASP A 518 23.60 49.67 35.95
N PRO A 519 22.34 49.29 36.12
CA PRO A 519 21.24 50.22 35.94
C PRO A 519 21.27 51.36 36.97
N PRO A 520 20.87 52.59 36.61
CA PRO A 520 20.64 53.64 37.59
C PRO A 520 19.70 53.13 38.70
N PRO A 521 19.99 53.34 40.01
CA PRO A 521 19.24 52.72 41.11
C PRO A 521 17.72 52.96 41.07
N LYS A 522 17.29 54.10 40.52
CA LYS A 522 15.86 54.45 40.36
C LYS A 522 15.15 53.64 39.28
N LEU A 523 15.91 53.13 38.32
CA LEU A 523 15.42 52.38 37.18
C LEU A 523 15.68 50.86 37.37
N ALA A 524 16.54 50.45 38.33
CA ALA A 524 16.93 49.06 38.65
C ALA A 524 15.78 48.01 38.56
N ARG A 525 14.60 48.34 39.07
CA ARG A 525 13.40 47.47 39.04
C ARG A 525 12.82 47.20 37.64
N PHE A 526 13.25 47.93 36.63
CA PHE A 526 12.80 47.83 35.24
C PHE A 526 13.85 47.19 34.34
N PHE A 527 14.93 46.67 34.91
CA PHE A 527 16.02 46.05 34.18
C PHE A 527 16.01 44.54 34.34
N THR A 528 16.14 43.84 33.22
CA THR A 528 16.27 42.39 33.13
C THR A 528 17.35 42.05 32.12
N PHE A 529 18.15 41.03 32.42
CA PHE A 529 19.08 40.43 31.48
C PHE A 529 18.38 39.23 30.85
N PRO A 530 18.03 39.29 29.55
CA PRO A 530 17.39 38.15 28.91
C PRO A 530 18.41 37.01 28.75
N ASP A 531 17.95 35.79 29.02
CA ASP A 531 18.73 34.57 28.76
C ASP A 531 18.94 34.41 27.24
N TYR A 532 17.86 34.64 26.47
CA TYR A 532 17.85 34.50 25.01
C TYR A 532 16.92 35.51 24.33
N PHE A 533 17.23 35.81 23.08
CA PHE A 533 16.39 36.57 22.15
C PHE A 533 15.73 35.64 21.13
N GLU A 534 14.43 35.77 20.96
CA GLU A 534 13.72 35.07 19.88
C GLU A 534 13.70 35.94 18.63
N TYR A 535 14.25 35.44 17.53
CA TYR A 535 14.32 36.16 16.26
C TYR A 535 13.39 35.58 15.19
N LYS A 536 13.07 36.42 14.21
CA LYS A 536 12.48 36.03 12.94
C LYS A 536 13.24 36.70 11.80
N ILE A 537 13.54 35.95 10.75
CA ILE A 537 14.07 36.51 9.49
C ILE A 537 12.92 37.21 8.76
N GLN A 538 13.16 38.43 8.26
CA GLN A 538 12.16 39.24 7.54
C GLN A 538 12.31 39.20 6.03
#